data_AF-A0A2N1N615-F1
#
_entry.id   AF-A0A2N1N615-F1
#
_cell.length_a   1.000
_cell.length_b   1.000
_cell.length_c   1.000
_cell.angle_alpha   90.00
_cell.angle_beta   90.00
_cell.angle_gamma   90.00
#
_symmetry.space_group_name_H-M   'P 1'
#
loop_
_entity.id
_entity.type
_entity.pdbx_description
1 polymer ?
#
loop_
_entity_poly.entity_id
_entity_poly.type
_entity_poly.pdbx_seq_one_letter_code
_entity_poly.pdbx_strand_id
1 'polypeptide(L)' 'LESLTGIRLTSDEKNRIRRNLEEYRPITVGKNKNDSDEIYKDLMSYSFAKPRNAEKDIKLYEWRHLLHAVEKIINKY' A
#
# COMPACT_ATOMS: atom_id res chain seq x y z
N LEU A 1 5.46 6.68 -0.88
CA LEU A 1 6.39 6.99 0.23
C LEU A 1 7.67 7.61 -0.32
N GLU A 2 8.49 6.92 -1.13
CA GLU A 2 9.67 7.55 -1.78
C GLU A 2 9.32 8.86 -2.52
N SER A 3 8.22 8.88 -3.27
CA SER A 3 7.73 10.10 -3.95
C SER A 3 7.25 11.20 -3.01
N LEU A 4 6.86 10.86 -1.78
CA LEU A 4 6.40 11.82 -0.76
C LEU A 4 7.58 12.34 0.07
N THR A 5 8.57 11.50 0.33
CA THR A 5 9.72 11.80 1.22
C THR A 5 10.95 12.26 0.45
N GLY A 6 11.04 12.05 -0.87
CA GLY A 6 12.24 12.31 -1.68
C GLY A 6 13.40 11.33 -1.45
N ILE A 7 13.33 10.53 -0.37
CA ILE A 7 14.32 9.51 0.00
C ILE A 7 14.21 8.28 -0.92
N ARG A 8 15.36 7.82 -1.44
CA ARG A 8 15.47 6.52 -2.10
C ARG A 8 15.65 5.44 -1.05
N LEU A 9 14.81 4.41 -1.10
CA LEU A 9 14.81 3.31 -0.15
C LEU A 9 15.42 2.05 -0.78
N THR A 10 16.19 1.31 0.00
CA THR A 10 16.69 -0.01 -0.38
C THR A 10 15.54 -1.04 -0.40
N SER A 11 15.75 -2.19 -1.04
CA SER A 11 14.77 -3.29 -1.04
C SER A 11 14.44 -3.78 0.38
N ASP A 12 15.44 -3.82 1.26
CA ASP A 12 15.27 -4.25 2.65
C ASP A 12 14.47 -3.22 3.47
N GLU A 13 14.74 -1.93 3.27
CA GLU A 13 13.94 -0.85 3.87
C GLU A 13 12.49 -0.88 3.38
N LYS A 14 12.27 -1.06 2.08
CA LYS A 14 10.92 -1.20 1.50
C LYS A 14 10.18 -2.37 2.14
N ASN A 15 10.84 -3.52 2.30
CA ASN A 15 10.22 -4.67 2.94
C ASN A 15 9.94 -4.44 4.44
N ARG A 16 10.83 -3.74 5.15
CA ARG A 16 10.64 -3.36 6.56
C ARG A 16 9.48 -2.38 6.73
N ILE A 17 9.38 -1.39 5.88
CA ILE A 17 8.27 -0.42 5.86
C ILE A 17 6.96 -1.13 5.57
N ARG A 18 6.93 -2.00 4.55
CA ARG A 18 5.74 -2.82 4.24
C ARG A 18 5.28 -3.63 5.45
N ARG A 19 6.19 -4.27 6.19
CA ARG A 19 5.86 -5.00 7.42
C ARG A 19 5.30 -4.07 8.51
N ASN A 20 5.92 -2.92 8.75
CA ASN A 20 5.42 -1.94 9.72
C ASN A 20 4.01 -1.44 9.34
N LEU A 21 3.73 -1.27 8.05
CA LEU A 21 2.43 -0.80 7.60
C LEU A 21 1.31 -1.81 7.91
N GLU A 22 1.57 -3.11 7.93
CA GLU A 22 0.56 -4.11 8.29
C GLU A 22 0.03 -3.94 9.73
N GLU A 23 0.77 -3.26 10.63
CA GLU A 23 0.29 -2.90 11.97
C GLU A 23 -0.97 -2.02 11.94
N TYR A 24 -1.16 -1.25 10.86
CA TYR A 24 -2.35 -0.41 10.65
C TYR A 24 -3.56 -1.17 10.09
N ARG A 25 -3.50 -2.51 10.03
CA ARG A 25 -4.60 -3.41 9.66
C ARG A 25 -5.27 -3.01 8.33
N PRO A 26 -4.53 -3.03 7.21
CA PRO A 26 -5.09 -2.68 5.92
C PRO A 26 -6.23 -3.61 5.51
N ILE A 27 -7.23 -3.04 4.84
CA ILE A 27 -8.24 -3.84 4.15
C ILE A 27 -7.56 -4.45 2.92
N THR A 28 -7.70 -5.76 2.76
CA THR A 28 -7.08 -6.47 1.64
C THR A 28 -8.15 -6.85 0.63
N VAL A 29 -8.25 -6.06 -0.44
CA VAL A 29 -9.22 -6.26 -1.52
C VAL A 29 -8.58 -7.05 -2.66
N GLY A 30 -9.32 -7.96 -3.26
CA GLY A 30 -8.79 -8.89 -4.26
C GLY A 30 -9.90 -9.51 -5.07
N LYS A 31 -9.55 -10.08 -6.21
CA LYS A 31 -10.49 -10.81 -7.07
C LYS A 31 -11.05 -12.00 -6.30
N ASN A 32 -12.38 -12.17 -6.29
CA ASN A 32 -13.10 -13.25 -5.61
C ASN A 32 -13.14 -13.12 -4.06
N LYS A 33 -12.99 -11.90 -3.52
CA LYS A 33 -13.27 -11.64 -2.10
C LYS A 33 -14.64 -10.99 -2.01
N ASN A 34 -15.64 -11.80 -1.65
CA ASN A 34 -17.07 -11.51 -1.71
C ASN A 34 -17.48 -10.09 -1.27
N ASP A 35 -16.86 -9.54 -0.24
CA ASP A 35 -17.23 -8.22 0.32
C ASP A 35 -16.46 -7.03 -0.28
N SER A 36 -15.51 -7.26 -1.19
CA SER A 36 -14.59 -6.22 -1.71
C SER A 36 -14.51 -6.11 -3.23
N ASP A 37 -15.33 -6.89 -3.95
CA ASP A 37 -15.28 -6.97 -5.41
C ASP A 37 -15.58 -5.64 -6.10
N GLU A 38 -16.47 -4.80 -5.56
CA GLU A 38 -16.82 -3.50 -6.15
C GLU A 38 -15.64 -2.52 -6.11
N ILE A 39 -15.06 -2.31 -4.92
CA ILE A 39 -13.87 -1.45 -4.75
C ILE A 39 -12.69 -2.00 -5.54
N TYR A 40 -12.50 -3.33 -5.57
CA TYR A 40 -11.43 -3.94 -6.36
C TYR A 40 -11.60 -3.69 -7.86
N LYS A 41 -12.82 -3.84 -8.39
CA LYS A 41 -13.14 -3.57 -9.81
C LYS A 41 -12.95 -2.09 -10.14
N ASP A 42 -13.43 -1.19 -9.29
CA ASP A 42 -13.24 0.26 -9.46
C ASP A 42 -11.76 0.62 -9.48
N LEU A 43 -10.98 0.12 -8.51
CA LEU A 43 -9.53 0.32 -8.48
C LEU A 43 -8.83 -0.25 -9.72
N MET A 44 -9.20 -1.45 -10.17
CA MET A 44 -8.64 -2.07 -11.38
C MET A 44 -9.07 -1.37 -12.69
N SER A 45 -10.08 -0.49 -12.65
CA SER A 45 -10.46 0.34 -13.81
C SER A 45 -9.41 1.41 -14.11
N TYR A 46 -8.69 1.88 -13.08
CA TYR A 46 -7.61 2.84 -13.25
C TYR A 46 -6.37 2.16 -13.84
N SER A 47 -5.89 2.68 -14.97
CA SER A 47 -4.75 2.12 -15.71
C SER A 47 -3.45 2.05 -14.89
N PHE A 48 -3.28 2.93 -13.89
CA PHE A 48 -2.12 2.94 -12.99
C PHE A 48 -2.17 1.85 -11.91
N ALA A 49 -3.37 1.35 -11.59
CA ALA A 49 -3.58 0.36 -10.53
C ALA A 49 -3.49 -1.08 -11.06
N LYS A 50 -3.61 -1.29 -12.38
CA LYS A 50 -3.48 -2.61 -13.00
C LYS A 50 -2.05 -3.16 -12.84
N PRO A 51 -1.87 -4.29 -12.14
CA PRO A 51 -0.57 -4.91 -12.04
C PRO A 51 -0.15 -5.47 -13.41
N ARG A 52 1.10 -5.22 -13.82
CA ARG A 52 1.59 -5.52 -15.18
C ARG A 52 1.80 -7.01 -15.48
N ASN A 53 2.09 -7.82 -14.46
CA ASN A 53 2.56 -9.21 -14.65
C ASN A 53 1.63 -10.28 -14.06
N ALA A 54 0.88 -9.96 -13.01
CA ALA A 54 -0.06 -10.88 -12.36
C ALA A 54 -1.10 -10.08 -11.56
N GLU A 55 -2.35 -10.51 -11.58
CA GLU A 55 -3.37 -9.99 -10.66
C GLU A 55 -2.89 -10.19 -9.21
N LYS A 56 -2.96 -9.13 -8.41
CA LYS A 56 -2.55 -9.13 -7.01
C LYS A 56 -3.62 -8.48 -6.15
N ASP A 57 -3.68 -8.89 -4.90
CA ASP A 57 -4.45 -8.21 -3.87
C ASP A 57 -3.91 -6.79 -3.65
N ILE A 58 -4.81 -5.85 -3.42
CA ILE A 58 -4.49 -4.48 -3.03
C ILE A 58 -4.69 -4.31 -1.53
N LYS A 59 -3.71 -3.69 -0.88
CA LYS A 59 -3.79 -3.24 0.51
C LYS A 59 -4.29 -1.79 0.54
N LEU A 60 -5.44 -1.57 1.16
CA LEU A 60 -6.01 -0.24 1.39
C LEU A 60 -5.76 0.17 2.83
N TYR A 61 -5.16 1.35 3.00
CA TYR A 61 -4.85 1.95 4.29
C TYR A 61 -5.70 3.21 4.45
N GLU A 62 -6.23 3.43 5.66
CA GLU A 62 -6.92 4.68 5.96
C GLU A 62 -5.95 5.86 5.95
N TRP A 63 -6.41 6.98 5.39
CA TRP A 63 -5.59 8.19 5.24
C TRP A 63 -5.04 8.73 6.57
N ARG A 64 -5.78 8.53 7.67
CA ARG A 64 -5.35 8.93 9.02
C ARG A 64 -4.01 8.35 9.45
N HIS A 65 -3.62 7.20 8.88
CA HIS A 65 -2.35 6.55 9.21
C HIS A 65 -1.16 7.07 8.39
N LEU A 66 -1.40 7.86 7.34
CA LEU A 66 -0.35 8.31 6.43
C LEU A 66 0.73 9.13 7.14
N LEU A 67 0.32 10.15 7.90
CA LEU A 67 1.26 11.04 8.59
C LEU A 67 2.15 10.26 9.55
N HIS A 68 1.54 9.42 10.38
CA HIS A 68 2.27 8.62 11.35
C HIS A 68 3.21 7.60 10.67
N ALA A 69 2.79 7.00 9.55
CA ALA A 69 3.64 6.12 8.78
C ALA A 69 4.84 6.86 8.17
N VAL A 70 4.64 8.07 7.64
CA VAL A 70 5.70 8.92 7.08
C VAL A 70 6.69 9.35 8.17
N GLU A 71 6.21 9.82 9.32
CA GLU A 71 7.05 10.17 10.47
C GLU A 71 7.91 9.00 10.92
N LYS A 72 7.34 7.79 11.01
CA LYS A 72 8.08 6.57 11.40
C LYS A 72 9.17 6.19 10.40
N ILE A 73 9.02 6.57 9.13
CA ILE A 73 10.03 6.35 8.09
C ILE A 73 11.14 7.40 8.18
N ILE A 74 10.75 8.67 8.35
CA ILE A 74 11.70 9.79 8.46
C ILE A 74 12.53 9.64 9.74
N ASN A 75 11.92 9.40 10.90
CA ASN A 75 12.62 9.30 12.19
C ASN A 75 13.52 8.05 12.34
N LYS A 76 13.54 7.17 11.34
CA LYS A 76 14.52 6.07 11.26
C LYS A 76 15.83 6.52 10.60
N TYR A 77 15.87 7.76 10.11
CA TYR A 77 17.00 8.50 9.55
C TYR A 77 17.23 9.79 10.32
#